data_AF-A0AAE2TLY4-F1
#
_entry.id   AF-A0AAE2TLY4-F1
#
_cell.length_a   1.000
_cell.length_b   1.000
_cell.length_c   1.000
_cell.angle_alpha   90.00
_cell.angle_beta   90.00
_cell.angle_gamma   90.00
#
_symmetry.space_group_name_H-M   'P 1'
#
loop_
_entity.id
_entity.type
_entity.pdbx_description
1 polymer ?
#
loop_
_entity_poly.entity_id
_entity_poly.type
_entity_poly.pdbx_seq_one_letter_code
_entity_poly.pdbx_strand_id
1 'polypeptide(L)' 'MNGIIDPEHVYFRTVPMFEASSEAYQFLQDRLFIRAAVRLPDDIRLDIYEVQ' A
#
# COMPACT_ATOMS: atom_id res chain seq x y z
N MET A 1 25.27 -10.82 4.42
CA MET A 1 23.92 -10.26 4.62
C MET A 1 23.07 -10.73 3.45
N ASN A 2 21.95 -11.40 3.71
CA ASN A 2 21.05 -11.87 2.64
C ASN A 2 20.56 -10.67 1.82
N GLY A 3 20.66 -10.78 0.50
CA GLY A 3 20.21 -9.75 -0.44
C GLY A 3 18.68 -9.58 -0.43
N ILE A 4 18.17 -8.79 -1.37
CA ILE A 4 16.73 -8.63 -1.59
C ILE A 4 16.10 -10.00 -1.83
N ILE A 5 15.05 -10.29 -1.08
CA ILE A 5 14.26 -11.52 -1.23
C ILE A 5 13.29 -11.32 -2.40
N ASP A 6 13.14 -12.33 -3.25
CA ASP A 6 12.14 -12.29 -4.32
C ASP A 6 10.76 -11.95 -3.71
N PRO A 7 10.06 -10.93 -4.25
CA PRO A 7 8.77 -10.49 -3.73
C PRO A 7 7.71 -11.60 -3.64
N GLU A 8 7.80 -12.65 -4.47
CA GLU A 8 6.86 -13.79 -4.42
C GLU A 8 6.90 -14.55 -3.09
N HIS A 9 8.03 -14.48 -2.38
CA HIS A 9 8.25 -15.15 -1.10
C HIS A 9 7.90 -14.29 0.12
N VAL A 10 7.40 -13.07 -0.08
CA VAL A 10 7.16 -12.11 1.00
C VAL A 10 5.68 -11.71 1.08
N TYR A 11 5.02 -12.07 2.18
CA TYR A 11 3.71 -11.51 2.49
C TYR A 11 3.87 -10.08 3.01
N PHE A 12 3.65 -9.10 2.13
CA PHE A 12 3.76 -7.68 2.46
C PHE A 12 2.44 -6.95 2.18
N ARG A 13 1.57 -6.89 3.19
CA ARG A 13 0.21 -6.31 3.10
C ARG A 13 -0.10 -5.40 4.28
N THR A 14 -0.85 -4.32 4.06
CA THR A 14 -1.43 -3.49 5.13
C THR A 14 -2.81 -2.95 4.75
N VAL A 15 -3.51 -2.37 5.72
CA VAL A 15 -4.74 -1.59 5.55
C VAL A 15 -4.39 -0.11 5.80
N PRO A 16 -4.15 0.70 4.76
CA PRO A 16 -3.84 2.11 4.95
C PRO A 16 -5.10 2.90 5.32
N MET A 17 -4.90 3.94 6.11
CA MET A 17 -5.91 4.96 6.41
C MET A 17 -5.40 6.28 5.85
N PHE A 18 -6.30 7.05 5.23
CA PHE A 18 -5.98 8.34 4.63
C PHE A 18 -6.73 9.45 5.35
N GLU A 19 -6.17 10.66 5.33
CA GLU A 19 -6.79 11.89 5.83
C GLU A 19 -6.53 12.99 4.78
N ALA A 20 -7.58 13.75 4.42
CA ALA A 20 -7.48 14.79 3.42
C ALA A 20 -8.49 15.91 3.70
N SER A 21 -8.04 17.17 3.59
CA SER A 21 -8.90 18.34 3.79
C SER A 21 -9.68 18.75 2.54
N SER A 22 -9.29 18.25 1.36
CA SER A 22 -9.94 18.58 0.09
C SER A 22 -11.17 17.71 -0.15
N GLU A 23 -12.26 18.34 -0.57
CA GLU A 23 -13.52 17.66 -0.90
C GLU A 23 -13.35 16.59 -1.99
N ALA A 24 -12.47 16.84 -2.97
CA ALA A 24 -12.21 15.91 -4.07
C ALA A 24 -11.63 14.55 -3.62
N TYR A 25 -11.08 14.47 -2.40
CA TYR A 25 -10.43 13.28 -1.86
C TYR A 25 -11.16 12.69 -0.64
N GLN A 26 -12.37 13.15 -0.34
CA GLN A 26 -13.14 12.65 0.82
C GLN A 26 -13.35 11.14 0.79
N PHE A 27 -13.46 10.56 -0.40
CA PHE A 27 -13.59 9.11 -0.58
C PHE A 27 -12.42 8.31 0.03
N LEU A 28 -11.24 8.90 0.21
CA LEU A 28 -10.10 8.22 0.83
C LEU A 28 -10.28 8.03 2.34
N GLN A 29 -11.09 8.85 2.99
CA GLN A 29 -11.34 8.83 4.44
C GLN A 29 -12.48 7.89 4.81
N ASP A 30 -13.48 7.79 3.94
CA ASP A 30 -14.73 7.09 4.23
C ASP A 30 -14.80 5.68 3.61
N ARG A 31 -13.71 5.20 3.02
CA ARG A 31 -13.65 3.88 2.35
C ARG A 31 -12.50 3.02 2.87
N LEU A 32 -12.68 1.71 2.77
CA LEU A 32 -11.66 0.74 3.16
C LEU A 32 -10.70 0.47 1.98
N PHE A 33 -9.41 0.49 2.26
CA PHE A 33 -8.37 0.17 1.29
C PHE A 33 -7.48 -0.97 1.77
N ILE A 34 -6.96 -1.74 0.83
CA ILE A 34 -5.91 -2.74 1.07
C ILE A 34 -4.70 -2.34 0.23
N ARG A 35 -3.51 -2.50 0.82
CA ARG A 35 -2.23 -2.26 0.15
C ARG A 35 -1.46 -3.54 -0.02
N ALA A 36 -0.97 -3.77 -1.23
CA ALA A 36 0.12 -4.70 -1.52
C ALA A 36 1.42 -3.95 -1.74
N ALA A 37 2.56 -4.53 -1.33
CA ALA A 37 3.85 -3.89 -1.50
C ALA A 37 4.92 -4.85 -2.01
N VAL A 38 5.91 -4.27 -2.68
CA VAL A 38 7.15 -4.91 -3.11
C VAL A 38 8.32 -4.08 -2.63
N ARG A 39 9.28 -4.72 -1.93
CA ARG A 39 10.55 -4.08 -1.59
C ARG A 39 11.48 -4.14 -2.81
N LEU A 40 11.92 -2.99 -3.27
CA LEU A 40 12.97 -2.82 -4.28
C LEU A 40 14.29 -2.53 -3.55
N PRO A 41 15.45 -2.51 -4.25
CA PRO A 41 16.73 -2.22 -3.60
C PRO A 41 16.71 -0.91 -2.81
N ASP A 42 16.24 0.14 -3.48
CA ASP A 42 16.28 1.49 -2.95
C ASP A 42 14.90 1.97 -2.46
N ASP A 43 13.83 1.42 -3.03
CA ASP A 43 12.46 1.91 -2.84
C ASP A 43 11.47 0.85 -2.37
N ILE A 44 10.21 1.25 -2.23
CA ILE A 44 9.07 0.35 -2.04
C ILE A 44 7.99 0.76 -3.04
N ARG A 45 7.51 -0.19 -3.83
CA ARG A 45 6.30 0.01 -4.63
C ARG A 45 5.08 -0.35 -3.79
N LEU A 46 4.10 0.54 -3.74
CA LEU A 46 2.83 0.35 -3.05
C LEU A 46 1.70 0.33 -4.08
N ASP A 47 0.98 -0.77 -4.14
CA ASP A 47 -0.24 -0.90 -4.94
C ASP A 47 -1.44 -0.78 -3.96
N ILE A 48 -2.29 0.22 -4.15
CA ILE A 48 -3.43 0.52 -3.27
C ILE A 48 -4.73 0.15 -3.99
N TYR A 49 -5.60 -0.59 -3.31
CA TYR A 49 -6.87 -1.07 -3.83
C TYR A 49 -8.01 -0.64 -2.90
N GLU A 50 -9.07 -0.09 -3.47
CA GLU A 50 -10.33 0.13 -2.75
C GLU A 50 -11.10 -1.19 -2.62
N VAL A 51 -11.68 -1.46 -1.45
CA VAL A 51 -12.58 -2.60 -1.24
C VAL A 51 -14.00 -2.19 -1.64
N GLN A 52 -14.59 -2.91 -2.59
CA GLN A 52 -15.98 -2.70 -3.04
C GLN A 52 -16.98 -3.56 -2.27
#